data_AF-A0A962XGC2-F1
#
_entry.id   AF-A0A962XGC2-F1
#
_cell.length_a   1.000
_cell.length_b   1.000
_cell.length_c   1.000
_cell.angle_alpha   90.00
_cell.angle_beta   90.00
_cell.angle_gamma   90.00
#
_symmetry.space_group_name_H-M   'P 1'
#
loop_
_entity.id
_entity.type
_entity.pdbx_description
1 polymer ?
#
loop_
_entity_poly.entity_id
_entity_poly.type
_entity_poly.pdbx_seq_one_letter_code
_entity_poly.pdbx_strand_id
1 'polypeptide(L)'
;MTELPLREAEITRASLLNRTMDNLREAWREMADWREGLFSATPGSNLPEKDAEALKAQMRDCLEARGGEVSARARAANLGRAYLSLSAQGRQRFLQILATEFDIDRKAVDT
;
A
#
# COMPACT_ATOMS: atom_id res chain seq x y z
N MET A 1 7.37 25.14 -46.09
CA MET A 1 6.14 25.13 -45.26
C MET A 1 5.67 23.69 -45.23
N THR A 2 5.59 22.92 -44.13
CA THR A 2 5.52 23.18 -42.68
C THR A 2 5.47 21.79 -42.02
N GLU A 3 6.57 21.28 -41.42
CA GLU A 3 6.61 19.92 -40.84
C GLU A 3 7.47 19.86 -39.54
N LEU A 4 7.42 20.88 -38.67
CA LEU A 4 8.24 20.92 -37.44
C LEU A 4 7.55 21.01 -36.06
N PRO A 5 6.21 21.12 -35.86
CA PRO A 5 5.66 21.26 -34.50
C PRO A 5 5.43 19.92 -33.76
N LEU A 6 5.38 18.78 -34.46
CA LEU A 6 5.04 17.49 -33.83
C LEU A 6 6.23 16.87 -33.07
N ARG A 7 7.47 17.03 -33.56
CA ARG A 7 8.67 16.47 -32.93
C ARG A 7 9.01 17.14 -31.59
N GLU A 8 8.81 18.44 -31.47
CA GLU A 8 9.12 19.18 -30.23
C GLU A 8 8.18 18.80 -29.07
N ALA A 9 6.89 18.58 -29.37
CA ALA A 9 5.90 18.16 -28.39
C ALA A 9 6.18 16.75 -27.85
N GLU A 10 6.61 15.82 -28.71
CA GLU A 10 6.99 14.46 -28.31
C GLU A 10 8.28 14.42 -27.50
N ILE A 11 9.29 15.21 -27.87
CA ILE A 11 10.56 15.32 -27.11
C ILE A 11 10.30 15.89 -25.71
N THR A 12 9.41 16.88 -25.60
CA THR A 12 9.05 17.48 -24.30
C THR A 12 8.31 16.48 -23.42
N ARG A 13 7.36 15.72 -23.97
CA ARG A 13 6.66 14.65 -23.23
C ARG A 13 7.61 13.54 -22.79
N ALA A 14 8.51 13.10 -23.66
CA ALA A 14 9.51 12.08 -23.33
C ALA A 14 10.44 12.56 -22.20
N SER A 15 10.87 13.82 -22.22
CA SER A 15 11.71 14.40 -21.16
C SER A 15 10.98 14.53 -19.82
N LEU A 16 9.70 14.91 -19.84
CA LEU A 16 8.88 14.97 -18.62
C LEU A 16 8.62 13.58 -18.04
N LEU A 17 8.32 12.59 -18.88
CA LEU A 17 8.11 11.20 -18.44
C LEU A 17 9.39 10.61 -17.85
N ASN A 18 10.55 10.85 -18.47
CA ASN A 18 11.82 10.37 -17.95
C ASN A 18 12.12 10.96 -16.56
N ARG A 19 11.91 12.27 -16.37
CA ARG A 19 12.07 12.92 -15.06
C ARG A 19 11.12 12.38 -14.00
N THR A 20 9.86 12.13 -14.34
CA THR A 20 8.91 11.54 -13.40
C THR A 20 9.30 10.10 -13.04
N MET A 21 9.76 9.31 -14.02
CA MET A 21 10.23 7.94 -13.75
C MET A 21 11.50 7.90 -12.92
N ASP A 22 12.44 8.82 -13.15
CA ASP A 22 13.67 8.93 -12.37
C ASP A 22 13.36 9.33 -10.92
N ASN A 23 12.48 10.31 -10.71
CA ASN A 23 12.03 10.71 -9.37
C ASN A 23 11.28 9.58 -8.64
N LEU A 24 10.46 8.81 -9.36
CA LEU A 24 9.82 7.62 -8.80
C LEU A 24 10.88 6.57 -8.45
N ARG A 25 11.78 6.23 -9.36
CA ARG A 25 12.82 5.21 -9.14
C ARG A 25 13.73 5.58 -7.97
N GLU A 26 14.03 6.85 -7.78
CA GLU A 26 14.81 7.35 -6.66
C GLU A 26 14.06 7.21 -5.33
N ALA A 27 12.78 7.60 -5.28
CA ALA A 27 11.93 7.38 -4.10
C ALA A 27 11.80 5.88 -3.76
N TRP A 28 11.69 5.00 -4.76
CA TRP A 28 11.64 3.55 -4.55
C TRP A 28 13.00 2.97 -4.07
N ARG A 29 14.14 3.57 -4.47
CA ARG A 29 15.48 3.16 -4.02
C ARG A 29 15.77 3.62 -2.59
N GLU A 30 15.36 4.83 -2.23
CA GLU A 30 15.46 5.37 -0.86
C GLU A 30 14.67 4.50 0.15
N MET A 31 13.51 3.98 -0.26
CA MET A 31 12.74 3.01 0.54
C MET A 31 13.41 1.63 0.67
N ALA A 32 14.21 1.22 -0.32
CA ALA A 32 14.97 -0.04 -0.27
C ALA A 32 16.24 0.11 0.59
N ASP A 33 16.93 1.24 0.52
CA ASP A 33 18.11 1.55 1.35
C ASP A 33 17.73 1.67 2.85
N TRP A 34 16.52 2.14 3.18
CA TRP A 34 15.97 2.08 4.54
C TRP A 34 15.84 0.63 5.04
N ARG A 35 15.61 -0.34 4.16
CA ARG A 35 15.45 -1.77 4.52
C ARG A 35 16.79 -2.46 4.75
N GLU A 36 17.85 -2.02 4.08
CA GLU A 36 19.22 -2.54 4.25
C GLU A 36 19.88 -2.00 5.54
N GLY A 37 19.54 -0.78 5.97
CA GLY A 37 20.12 -0.12 7.15
C GLY A 37 19.42 -0.36 8.52
N LEU A 38 18.19 -0.87 8.55
CA LEU A 38 17.36 -0.97 9.78
C LEU A 38 17.16 -2.37 10.38
N PHE A 39 17.99 -3.36 10.07
CA PHE A 39 18.01 -4.60 10.86
C PHE A 39 18.59 -4.42 12.28
N SER A 40 18.96 -3.19 12.67
CA SER A 40 19.21 -2.81 14.06
C SER A 40 17.99 -2.13 14.69
N ALA A 41 17.09 -2.97 15.22
CA ALA A 41 16.18 -2.71 16.34
C ALA A 41 15.45 -1.35 16.45
N THR A 42 14.13 -1.35 16.24
CA THR A 42 13.20 -0.43 16.92
C THR A 42 11.99 -1.19 17.50
N PRO A 43 11.82 -1.25 18.84
CA PRO A 43 10.64 -1.82 19.49
C PRO A 43 9.52 -0.77 19.51
N GLY A 44 8.58 -0.88 18.58
CA GLY A 44 7.41 0.02 18.51
C GLY A 44 6.42 -0.25 17.36
N SER A 45 6.75 -1.16 16.44
CA SER A 45 5.97 -1.44 15.22
C SER A 45 5.48 -2.89 15.15
N ASN A 46 5.29 -3.53 16.32
CA ASN A 46 4.81 -4.92 16.44
C ASN A 46 3.29 -5.05 16.55
N LEU A 47 2.55 -3.99 16.19
CA LEU A 47 1.08 -3.96 16.24
C LEU A 47 0.54 -4.38 17.63
N PRO A 48 0.64 -3.51 18.65
CA PRO A 48 0.11 -3.80 19.99
C PRO A 48 -1.42 -3.98 19.94
N GLU A 49 -1.99 -4.64 20.95
CA GLU A 49 -3.42 -5.06 20.97
C GLU A 49 -4.39 -3.94 20.64
N LYS A 50 -4.16 -2.74 21.18
CA LYS A 50 -4.99 -1.55 20.94
C LYS A 50 -5.05 -1.18 19.45
N ASP A 51 -3.93 -1.30 18.76
CA ASP A 51 -3.83 -0.98 17.32
C ASP A 51 -4.41 -2.11 16.48
N ALA A 52 -4.34 -3.36 16.96
CA ALA A 52 -5.00 -4.50 16.34
C ALA A 52 -6.53 -4.35 16.33
N GLU A 53 -7.15 -3.86 17.40
CA GLU A 53 -8.60 -3.62 17.42
C GLU A 53 -9.04 -2.51 16.46
N ALA A 54 -8.26 -1.42 16.38
CA ALA A 54 -8.50 -0.35 15.40
C ALA A 54 -8.33 -0.87 13.96
N LEU A 55 -7.35 -1.75 13.73
CA LEU A 55 -7.14 -2.40 12.43
C LEU A 55 -8.35 -3.27 12.03
N LYS A 56 -8.86 -4.09 12.94
CA LYS A 56 -10.03 -4.94 12.69
C LYS A 56 -11.27 -4.11 12.33
N ALA A 57 -11.47 -2.98 12.99
CA ALA A 57 -12.57 -2.07 12.65
C ALA A 57 -12.45 -1.55 11.21
N GLN A 58 -11.26 -1.11 10.79
CA GLN A 58 -11.03 -0.67 9.41
C GLN A 58 -11.22 -1.79 8.38
N MET A 59 -10.81 -3.02 8.71
CA MET A 59 -11.03 -4.19 7.86
C MET A 59 -12.53 -4.48 7.66
N ARG A 60 -13.34 -4.45 8.73
CA ARG A 60 -14.81 -4.57 8.63
C ARG A 60 -15.42 -3.46 7.77
N ASP A 61 -15.03 -2.22 8.00
CA ASP A 61 -15.52 -1.07 7.23
C ASP A 61 -15.17 -1.18 5.73
N CYS A 62 -14.05 -1.81 5.41
CA CYS A 62 -13.66 -2.10 4.02
C CYS A 62 -14.60 -3.13 3.39
N LEU A 63 -14.89 -4.23 4.08
CA LEU A 63 -15.77 -5.31 3.60
C LEU A 63 -17.23 -4.88 3.44
N GLU A 64 -17.74 -4.06 4.36
CA GLU A 64 -19.11 -3.54 4.30
C GLU A 64 -19.30 -2.46 3.21
N ALA A 65 -18.23 -2.09 2.48
CA ALA A 65 -18.24 -1.05 1.45
C ALA A 65 -18.89 0.28 1.89
N ARG A 66 -18.82 0.61 3.20
CA ARG A 66 -19.45 1.82 3.75
C ARG A 66 -19.04 3.08 2.98
N GLY A 67 -20.01 3.86 2.51
CA GLY A 67 -19.72 5.07 1.74
C GLY A 67 -19.30 4.83 0.28
N GLY A 68 -19.56 3.64 -0.27
CA GLY A 68 -19.40 3.34 -1.70
C GLY A 68 -18.01 2.85 -2.12
N GLU A 69 -17.88 2.46 -3.39
CA GLU A 69 -16.68 1.82 -3.96
C GLU A 69 -15.40 2.67 -3.84
N VAL A 70 -15.51 3.99 -4.03
CA VAL A 70 -14.37 4.91 -3.94
C VAL A 70 -13.82 4.95 -2.52
N SER A 71 -14.71 5.03 -1.52
CA SER A 71 -14.36 5.02 -0.11
C SER A 71 -13.78 3.67 0.32
N ALA A 72 -14.32 2.57 -0.22
CA ALA A 72 -13.78 1.22 0.02
C ALA A 72 -12.35 1.08 -0.52
N ARG A 73 -12.08 1.55 -1.75
CA ARG A 73 -10.73 1.58 -2.32
C ARG A 73 -9.76 2.43 -1.49
N ALA A 74 -10.19 3.60 -1.05
CA ALA A 74 -9.37 4.47 -0.21
C ALA A 74 -9.00 3.78 1.13
N ARG A 75 -9.95 3.08 1.77
CA ARG A 75 -9.70 2.30 2.98
C ARG A 75 -8.76 1.11 2.74
N ALA A 76 -8.94 0.37 1.65
CA ALA A 76 -8.00 -0.70 1.28
C ALA A 76 -6.57 -0.17 1.10
N ALA A 77 -6.41 1.00 0.47
CA ALA A 77 -5.11 1.65 0.33
C ALA A 77 -4.51 2.09 1.68
N ASN A 78 -5.34 2.57 2.62
CA ASN A 78 -4.91 2.89 3.98
C ASN A 78 -4.39 1.65 4.72
N LEU A 79 -5.09 0.52 4.64
CA LEU A 79 -4.66 -0.75 5.23
C LEU A 79 -3.32 -1.22 4.66
N GLY A 80 -3.12 -1.09 3.35
CA GLY A 80 -1.84 -1.40 2.70
C GLY A 80 -0.69 -0.51 3.19
N ARG A 81 -0.93 0.80 3.35
CA ARG A 81 0.06 1.73 3.94
C ARG A 81 0.40 1.35 5.38
N ALA A 82 -0.59 1.02 6.19
CA ALA A 82 -0.37 0.58 7.56
C ALA A 82 0.51 -0.68 7.60
N TYR A 83 0.21 -1.70 6.79
CA TYR A 83 1.02 -2.91 6.68
C TYR A 83 2.50 -2.63 6.34
N LEU A 84 2.75 -1.75 5.37
CA LEU A 84 4.11 -1.41 4.95
C LEU A 84 4.91 -0.69 6.04
N SER A 85 4.25 0.06 6.94
CA SER A 85 4.89 0.71 8.08
C SER A 85 5.21 -0.22 9.26
N LEU A 86 4.66 -1.45 9.28
CA LEU A 86 4.90 -2.41 10.35
C LEU A 86 6.26 -3.11 10.21
N SER A 87 6.82 -3.52 11.36
CA SER A 87 7.97 -4.44 11.40
C SER A 87 7.60 -5.81 10.84
N ALA A 88 8.59 -6.67 10.62
CA ALA A 88 8.35 -8.07 10.23
C ALA A 88 7.36 -8.78 11.19
N GLN A 89 7.52 -8.58 12.50
CA GLN A 89 6.64 -9.18 13.51
C GLN A 89 5.22 -8.59 13.48
N GLY A 90 5.10 -7.26 13.32
CA GLY A 90 3.80 -6.60 13.16
C GLY A 90 3.08 -7.00 11.87
N ARG A 91 3.82 -7.17 10.77
CA ARG A 91 3.30 -7.68 9.48
C ARG A 91 2.81 -9.11 9.60
N GLN A 92 3.55 -9.98 10.29
CA GLN A 92 3.09 -11.34 10.58
C GLN A 92 1.78 -11.31 11.37
N ARG A 93 1.72 -10.49 12.43
CA ARG A 93 0.51 -10.34 13.23
C ARG A 93 -0.68 -9.79 12.43
N PHE A 94 -0.45 -8.81 11.57
CA PHE A 94 -1.45 -8.28 10.64
C PHE A 94 -2.04 -9.40 9.76
N LEU A 95 -1.18 -10.21 9.14
CA LEU A 95 -1.60 -11.29 8.26
C LEU A 95 -2.31 -12.41 9.02
N GLN A 96 -1.88 -12.69 10.26
CA GLN A 96 -2.58 -13.63 11.13
C GLN A 96 -4.02 -13.17 11.41
N ILE A 97 -4.23 -11.91 11.81
CA ILE A 97 -5.57 -11.35 12.04
C ILE A 97 -6.42 -11.47 10.77
N LEU A 98 -5.87 -11.10 9.61
CA LEU A 98 -6.56 -11.21 8.33
C LEU A 98 -7.01 -12.65 8.06
N ALA A 99 -6.13 -13.63 8.27
CA ALA A 99 -6.40 -15.03 7.99
C ALA A 99 -7.32 -15.71 9.02
N THR A 100 -7.36 -15.25 10.27
CA THR A 100 -8.17 -15.89 11.31
C THR A 100 -9.54 -15.25 11.48
N GLU A 101 -9.66 -13.93 11.27
CA GLU A 101 -10.88 -13.18 11.55
C GLU A 101 -11.62 -12.72 10.28
N PHE A 102 -10.95 -12.71 9.13
CA PHE A 102 -11.49 -12.20 7.88
C PHE A 102 -11.33 -13.18 6.70
N ASP A 103 -11.14 -14.47 6.98
CA ASP A 103 -11.19 -15.51 5.95
C ASP A 103 -12.61 -15.67 5.39
N ILE A 104 -12.71 -16.29 4.22
CA ILE A 104 -13.99 -16.62 3.61
C ILE A 104 -14.76 -17.65 4.46
N ASP A 105 -16.07 -17.46 4.59
CA ASP A 105 -16.93 -18.53 5.11
C ASP A 105 -17.08 -19.61 4.04
N ARG A 106 -16.24 -20.64 4.13
CA ARG A 106 -16.23 -21.75 3.17
C ARG A 106 -17.57 -22.45 3.04
N LYS A 107 -18.38 -22.51 4.10
CA LYS A 107 -19.70 -23.13 4.06
C LYS A 107 -20.71 -22.33 3.25
N ALA A 108 -20.57 -21.01 3.24
CA ALA A 108 -21.42 -20.12 2.44
C ALA A 108 -21.04 -20.13 0.95
N VAL A 109 -19.84 -20.60 0.60
CA VAL A 109 -19.32 -20.61 -0.79
C VAL A 109 -19.51 -21.97 -1.48
N ASP A 110 -19.53 -23.09 -0.73
CA ASP A 110 -19.69 -24.46 -1.27
C ASP A 110 -21.15 -24.86 -1.62
N THR A 111 -22.04 -23.90 -1.91
CA THR A 111 -23.44 -24.15 -2.33
C THR A 111 -23.58 -24.06 -3.85
#